data_AF-A0A9D9CE71-F1
#
_entry.id   AF-A0A9D9CE71-F1
#
_cell.length_a   1.000
_cell.length_b   1.000
_cell.length_c   1.000
_cell.angle_alpha   90.00
_cell.angle_beta   90.00
_cell.angle_gamma   90.00
#
_symmetry.space_group_name_H-M   'P 1'
#
loop_
_entity.id
_entity.type
_entity.pdbx_description
1 polymer ?
#
loop_
_entity_poly.entity_id
_entity_poly.type
_entity_poly.pdbx_seq_one_letter_code
_entity_poly.pdbx_strand_id
1 'polypeptide(L)'
;MKKLLILSVCLLGLIACGPSKKLNNGNSIPNSCEVADDTPKGVALNDIRFAGWGRNEWADNEYIRTLRKYLDAYNSGKIEDARLDEYKDYIKGKFVIADIEPYIVGGAYISIIFYDNPDKIFSAVVYSDVNIKTRKVSNYEFRSMDLTLTGYDVTQEEIHQFLEECPEHKLW
;
A
#
# COMPACT_ATOMS: atom_id res chain seq x y z
N MET A 1 36.28 -13.41 -2.77
CA MET A 1 35.97 -13.23 -1.34
C MET A 1 34.55 -12.69 -1.26
N LYS A 2 33.59 -13.56 -0.92
CA LYS A 2 32.15 -13.22 -0.81
C LYS A 2 31.94 -12.44 0.49
N LYS A 3 31.43 -11.21 0.43
CA LYS A 3 30.95 -10.49 1.61
C LYS A 3 29.44 -10.70 1.70
N LEU A 4 29.05 -11.44 2.73
CA LEU A 4 27.67 -11.67 3.14
C LEU A 4 27.16 -10.37 3.79
N LEU A 5 26.26 -9.66 3.13
CA LEU A 5 25.54 -8.51 3.70
C LEU A 5 24.23 -9.04 4.27
N ILE A 6 24.18 -9.19 5.59
CA ILE A 6 22.95 -9.48 6.32
C ILE A 6 22.16 -8.18 6.40
N LEU A 7 21.14 -8.02 5.56
CA LEU A 7 20.20 -6.90 5.64
C LEU A 7 19.18 -7.22 6.75
N SER A 8 19.46 -6.75 7.97
CA SER A 8 18.47 -6.67 9.05
C SER A 8 17.99 -5.23 9.11
N VAL A 9 16.76 -4.98 8.63
CA VAL A 9 16.08 -3.69 8.83
C VAL A 9 14.94 -3.90 9.81
N CYS A 10 15.29 -3.91 11.10
CA CYS A 10 14.35 -3.61 12.18
C CYS A 10 14.32 -2.09 12.35
N LEU A 11 13.27 -1.42 11.85
CA LEU A 11 13.06 0.00 12.11
C LEU A 11 12.29 0.17 13.43
N LEU A 12 13.05 0.51 14.48
CA LEU A 12 12.53 0.90 15.79
C LEU A 12 11.83 2.27 15.70
N GLY A 13 10.61 2.33 16.23
CA GLY A 13 9.87 3.58 16.41
C GLY A 13 10.43 4.45 17.53
N LEU A 14 10.09 5.74 17.49
CA LEU A 14 9.97 6.67 18.61
C LEU A 14 9.48 8.03 18.06
N ILE A 15 8.21 8.37 18.28
CA ILE A 15 7.79 9.78 18.34
C ILE A 15 7.30 10.03 19.76
N ALA A 16 8.08 10.85 20.46
CA ALA A 16 7.85 11.30 21.81
C ALA A 16 6.61 12.23 21.88
N CYS A 17 5.72 11.94 22.83
CA CYS A 17 4.64 12.84 23.22
C CYS A 17 5.23 13.96 24.10
N GLY A 18 5.30 15.18 23.58
CA GLY A 18 5.60 16.39 24.38
C GLY A 18 4.34 16.96 25.04
N PRO A 19 4.42 17.63 26.20
CA PRO A 19 3.24 18.15 26.89
C PRO A 19 2.64 19.37 26.18
N SER A 20 1.37 19.28 25.77
CA SER A 20 0.61 20.37 25.16
C SER A 20 0.20 21.43 26.20
N LYS A 21 0.60 22.68 25.98
CA LYS A 21 0.11 23.84 26.73
C LYS A 21 -1.32 24.17 26.28
N LYS A 22 -2.24 24.29 27.25
CA LYS A 22 -3.63 24.76 27.06
C LYS A 22 -3.63 26.19 26.53
N LEU A 23 -4.24 26.42 25.36
CA LEU A 23 -4.79 27.73 24.99
C LEU A 23 -6.31 27.64 24.99
N ASN A 24 -6.92 28.52 25.78
CA ASN A 24 -8.35 28.69 25.94
C ASN A 24 -8.77 29.85 25.02
N ASN A 25 -9.66 29.62 24.07
CA ASN A 25 -10.44 30.69 23.45
C ASN A 25 -11.73 30.11 22.87
N GLY A 26 -12.85 30.60 23.40
CA GLY A 26 -14.19 30.18 23.03
C GLY A 26 -14.62 30.77 21.69
N ASN A 27 -15.29 29.95 20.89
CA ASN A 27 -16.49 30.24 20.10
C ASN A 27 -16.91 28.95 19.41
N SER A 28 -17.94 28.29 19.94
CA SER A 28 -18.47 27.02 19.42
C SER A 28 -19.32 27.25 18.18
N ILE A 29 -18.73 26.94 17.02
CA ILE A 29 -19.47 26.67 15.77
C ILE A 29 -20.09 25.27 15.92
N PRO A 30 -21.39 25.07 15.65
CA PRO A 30 -21.99 23.74 15.74
C PRO A 30 -21.40 22.84 14.65
N ASN A 31 -20.54 21.90 15.07
CA ASN A 31 -19.90 20.92 14.22
C ASN A 31 -20.93 19.83 13.85
N SER A 32 -21.72 20.09 12.80
CA SER A 32 -22.62 19.11 12.21
C SER A 32 -21.83 18.12 11.34
N CYS A 33 -21.06 17.25 12.00
CA CYS A 33 -20.51 16.02 11.42
C CYS A 33 -20.75 14.85 12.38
N GLU A 34 -21.92 14.76 13.01
CA GLU A 34 -22.30 13.57 13.77
C GLU A 34 -22.88 12.53 12.80
N VAL A 35 -21.99 11.83 12.11
CA VAL A 35 -22.31 10.47 11.66
C VAL A 35 -22.16 9.60 12.89
N ALA A 36 -23.24 8.95 13.33
CA ALA A 36 -23.20 8.05 14.46
C ALA A 36 -22.14 6.96 14.20
N ASP A 37 -21.04 7.03 14.95
CA ASP A 37 -19.95 6.06 14.90
C ASP A 37 -20.40 4.80 15.65
N ASP A 38 -20.99 3.86 14.93
CA ASP A 38 -21.35 2.53 15.42
C ASP A 38 -20.11 1.64 15.68
N THR A 39 -18.89 2.18 15.61
CA THR A 39 -17.67 1.43 15.93
C THR A 39 -17.67 1.10 17.43
N PRO A 40 -17.59 -0.19 17.83
CA PRO A 40 -17.29 -0.54 19.20
C PRO A 40 -16.02 0.19 19.63
N LYS A 41 -16.11 1.03 20.68
CA LYS A 41 -15.00 1.88 21.14
C LYS A 41 -13.67 1.11 21.12
N GLY A 42 -12.73 1.52 20.25
CA GLY A 42 -11.35 1.05 20.26
C GLY A 42 -10.91 0.05 19.19
N VAL A 43 -11.72 -0.29 18.18
CA VAL A 43 -11.27 -1.12 17.05
C VAL A 43 -10.91 -0.25 15.85
N ALA A 44 -9.65 -0.24 15.41
CA ALA A 44 -9.28 0.46 14.19
C ALA A 44 -9.76 -0.32 12.96
N LEU A 45 -10.16 0.37 11.89
CA LEU A 45 -10.65 -0.31 10.67
C LEU A 45 -9.59 -1.24 10.05
N ASN A 46 -8.30 -0.89 10.17
CA ASN A 46 -7.22 -1.73 9.69
C ASN A 46 -7.06 -3.02 10.54
N ASP A 47 -7.42 -2.99 11.82
CA ASP A 47 -7.47 -4.21 12.65
C ASP A 47 -8.56 -5.18 12.19
N ILE A 48 -9.55 -4.69 11.44
CA ILE A 48 -10.57 -5.52 10.78
C ILE A 48 -10.08 -5.97 9.41
N ARG A 49 -9.51 -5.05 8.60
CA ARG A 49 -9.06 -5.34 7.23
C ARG A 49 -8.02 -6.46 7.18
N PHE A 50 -7.06 -6.39 8.08
CA PHE A 50 -5.86 -7.22 8.09
C PHE A 50 -5.85 -8.19 9.27
N ALA A 51 -7.03 -8.45 9.84
CA ALA A 51 -7.18 -9.38 10.95
C ALA A 51 -6.63 -10.77 10.57
N GLY A 52 -5.59 -11.20 11.29
CA GLY A 52 -4.99 -12.53 11.08
C GLY A 52 -4.12 -12.66 9.83
N TRP A 53 -3.81 -11.56 9.13
CA TRP A 53 -2.89 -11.61 7.99
C TRP A 53 -1.48 -11.96 8.44
N GLY A 54 -0.96 -13.05 7.89
CA GLY A 54 0.43 -13.44 7.99
C GLY A 54 1.17 -13.14 6.68
N ARG A 55 2.37 -13.71 6.57
CA ARG A 55 3.25 -13.53 5.41
C ARG A 55 2.56 -13.84 4.07
N ASN A 56 1.79 -14.92 4.02
CA ASN A 56 1.16 -15.37 2.77
C ASN A 56 0.03 -14.43 2.33
N GLU A 57 -0.76 -13.93 3.28
CA GLU A 57 -1.81 -12.95 2.98
C GLU A 57 -1.20 -11.62 2.51
N TRP A 58 -0.07 -11.20 3.07
CA TRP A 58 0.65 -10.03 2.56
C TRP A 58 1.24 -10.25 1.16
N ALA A 59 1.69 -11.46 0.83
CA ALA A 59 2.28 -11.78 -0.47
C ALA A 59 1.24 -11.87 -1.61
N ASP A 60 0.01 -12.34 -1.34
CA ASP A 60 -1.03 -12.51 -2.37
C ASP A 60 -2.46 -12.23 -1.83
N ASN A 61 -2.96 -11.03 -2.10
CA ASN A 61 -4.27 -10.57 -1.64
C ASN A 61 -5.04 -9.76 -2.69
N GLU A 62 -6.29 -9.44 -2.35
CA GLU A 62 -7.21 -8.68 -3.22
C GLU A 62 -6.75 -7.24 -3.50
N TYR A 63 -5.95 -6.60 -2.65
CA TYR A 63 -5.44 -5.25 -2.97
C TYR A 63 -4.46 -5.31 -4.14
N ILE A 64 -3.54 -6.28 -4.13
CA ILE A 64 -2.59 -6.47 -5.24
C ILE A 64 -3.31 -6.88 -6.52
N ARG A 65 -4.28 -7.81 -6.43
CA ARG A 65 -5.11 -8.21 -7.58
C ARG A 65 -5.90 -7.03 -8.15
N THR A 66 -6.39 -6.15 -7.29
CA THR A 66 -7.11 -4.93 -7.70
C THR A 66 -6.18 -3.97 -8.43
N LEU A 67 -4.98 -3.74 -7.92
CA LEU A 67 -3.96 -2.94 -8.60
C LEU A 67 -3.66 -3.51 -9.98
N ARG A 68 -3.28 -4.79 -10.08
CA ARG A 68 -2.96 -5.45 -11.36
C ARG A 68 -4.11 -5.34 -12.36
N LYS A 69 -5.35 -5.66 -11.93
CA LYS A 69 -6.55 -5.58 -12.78
C LYS A 69 -6.80 -4.16 -13.29
N TYR A 70 -6.59 -3.14 -12.45
CA TYR A 70 -6.78 -1.75 -12.85
C TYR A 70 -5.76 -1.33 -13.91
N LEU A 71 -4.48 -1.66 -13.68
CA LEU A 71 -3.40 -1.40 -14.64
C LEU A 71 -3.63 -2.14 -15.97
N ASP A 72 -4.15 -3.38 -15.95
CA ASP A 72 -4.48 -4.13 -17.16
C ASP A 72 -5.69 -3.55 -17.91
N ALA A 73 -6.70 -3.09 -17.17
CA ALA A 73 -7.84 -2.40 -17.77
C ALA A 73 -7.40 -1.10 -18.46
N TYR A 74 -6.50 -0.34 -17.84
CA TYR A 74 -5.91 0.87 -18.42
C TYR A 74 -5.08 0.54 -19.67
N ASN A 75 -4.17 -0.43 -19.59
CA ASN A 75 -3.33 -0.85 -20.71
C ASN A 75 -4.13 -1.39 -21.91
N SER A 76 -5.30 -2.00 -21.66
CA SER A 76 -6.19 -2.51 -22.71
C SER A 76 -7.17 -1.45 -23.24
N GLY A 77 -7.12 -0.22 -22.74
CA GLY A 77 -8.03 0.86 -23.12
C GLY A 77 -9.48 0.65 -22.66
N LYS A 78 -9.71 -0.25 -21.69
CA LYS A 78 -11.05 -0.45 -21.09
C LYS A 78 -11.43 0.67 -20.13
N ILE A 79 -10.44 1.34 -19.56
CA ILE A 79 -10.60 2.53 -18.74
C ILE A 79 -9.63 3.59 -19.22
N GLU A 80 -9.99 4.86 -19.01
CA GLU A 80 -9.13 6.01 -19.22
C GLU A 80 -8.83 6.63 -17.86
N ASP A 81 -7.55 6.89 -17.59
CA ASP A 81 -7.12 7.53 -16.36
C ASP A 81 -5.89 8.38 -16.63
N ALA A 82 -6.10 9.68 -16.84
CA ALA A 82 -5.04 10.62 -17.22
C ALA A 82 -3.89 10.69 -16.20
N ARG A 83 -4.12 10.26 -14.96
CA ARG A 83 -3.08 10.20 -13.92
C ARG A 83 -2.04 9.11 -14.21
N LEU A 84 -2.40 8.09 -15.00
CA LEU A 84 -1.52 7.00 -15.39
C LEU A 84 -0.77 7.28 -16.72
N ASP A 85 -1.14 8.34 -17.44
CA ASP A 85 -0.53 8.66 -18.75
C ASP A 85 0.98 8.92 -18.65
N GLU A 86 1.42 9.55 -17.55
CA GLU A 86 2.84 9.80 -17.27
C GLU A 86 3.65 8.52 -17.11
N TYR A 87 3.00 7.44 -16.65
CA TYR A 87 3.67 6.17 -16.33
C TYR A 87 3.35 5.05 -17.34
N LYS A 88 2.66 5.37 -18.44
CA LYS A 88 2.13 4.38 -19.40
C LYS A 88 3.18 3.42 -19.97
N ASP A 89 4.43 3.87 -20.07
CA ASP A 89 5.53 3.06 -20.62
C ASP A 89 6.00 2.01 -19.60
N TYR A 90 5.84 2.27 -18.30
CA TYR A 90 6.16 1.35 -17.22
C TYR A 90 5.02 0.36 -16.94
N ILE A 91 3.77 0.85 -16.89
CA ILE A 91 2.57 0.11 -16.44
C ILE A 91 2.28 -1.16 -17.27
N LYS A 92 2.76 -1.22 -18.51
CA LYS A 92 2.66 -2.40 -19.39
C LYS A 92 3.51 -3.58 -18.91
N GLY A 93 4.54 -3.29 -18.12
CA GLY A 93 5.47 -4.29 -17.61
C GLY A 93 4.89 -5.12 -16.46
N LYS A 94 5.62 -6.18 -16.14
CA LYS A 94 5.44 -6.93 -14.90
C LYS A 94 6.07 -6.17 -13.75
N PHE A 95 5.56 -6.36 -12.54
CA PHE A 95 6.15 -5.77 -11.34
C PHE A 95 6.24 -6.77 -10.18
N VAL A 96 7.13 -6.48 -9.24
CA VAL A 96 7.15 -7.12 -7.92
C VAL A 96 6.62 -6.16 -6.87
N ILE A 97 6.11 -6.73 -5.77
CA ILE A 97 5.76 -5.97 -4.57
C ILE A 97 7.04 -5.84 -3.74
N ALA A 98 7.55 -4.61 -3.62
CA ALA A 98 8.69 -4.29 -2.77
C ALA A 98 8.26 -4.20 -1.30
N ASP A 99 7.09 -3.62 -1.04
CA ASP A 99 6.49 -3.57 0.29
C ASP A 99 4.97 -3.38 0.19
N ILE A 100 4.25 -3.78 1.23
CA ILE A 100 2.82 -3.55 1.37
C ILE A 100 2.45 -3.39 2.85
N GLU A 101 1.79 -2.30 3.17
CA GLU A 101 1.41 -1.98 4.55
C GLU A 101 -0.02 -1.44 4.66
N PRO A 102 -0.65 -1.53 5.86
CA PRO A 102 -1.91 -0.86 6.13
C PRO A 102 -1.79 0.65 5.90
N TYR A 103 -2.66 1.21 5.08
CA TYR A 103 -2.64 2.65 4.84
C TYR A 103 -3.50 3.39 5.85
N ILE A 104 -2.98 4.52 6.36
CA ILE A 104 -3.62 5.28 7.46
C ILE A 104 -4.98 5.86 7.06
N VAL A 105 -5.19 6.15 5.78
CA VAL A 105 -6.45 6.69 5.25
C VAL A 105 -7.37 5.63 4.64
N GLY A 106 -7.01 4.34 4.78
CA GLY A 106 -7.84 3.21 4.39
C GLY A 106 -7.19 2.29 3.36
N GLY A 107 -7.41 0.98 3.53
CA GLY A 107 -6.88 -0.04 2.62
C GLY A 107 -5.37 -0.24 2.76
N ALA A 108 -4.70 -0.46 1.64
CA ALA A 108 -3.27 -0.80 1.58
C ALA A 108 -2.48 0.23 0.77
N TYR A 109 -1.28 0.52 1.26
CA TYR A 109 -0.23 1.25 0.56
C TYR A 109 0.76 0.21 0.03
N ILE A 110 0.98 0.22 -1.27
CA ILE A 110 1.71 -0.83 -1.99
C ILE A 110 2.88 -0.18 -2.71
N SER A 111 4.10 -0.57 -2.36
CA SER A 111 5.29 -0.18 -3.10
C SER A 111 5.61 -1.25 -4.14
N ILE A 112 5.70 -0.87 -5.41
CA ILE A 112 6.00 -1.77 -6.51
C ILE A 112 7.27 -1.34 -7.25
N ILE A 113 7.96 -2.31 -7.82
CA ILE A 113 9.10 -2.13 -8.71
C ILE A 113 8.79 -2.84 -10.02
N PHE A 114 8.78 -2.10 -11.13
CA PHE A 114 8.61 -2.71 -12.45
C PHE A 114 9.87 -3.47 -12.85
N TYR A 115 9.71 -4.69 -13.32
CA TYR A 115 10.81 -5.58 -13.65
C TYR A 115 11.75 -4.98 -14.70
N ASP A 116 11.20 -4.33 -15.73
CA ASP A 116 12.00 -3.71 -16.81
C ASP A 116 12.58 -2.33 -16.45
N ASN A 117 12.17 -1.77 -15.30
CA ASN A 117 12.63 -0.46 -14.81
C ASN A 117 12.88 -0.54 -13.30
N PRO A 118 13.84 -1.38 -12.88
CA PRO A 118 14.03 -1.73 -11.48
C PRO A 118 14.61 -0.59 -10.63
N ASP A 119 15.10 0.47 -11.27
CA ASP A 119 15.69 1.66 -10.65
C ASP A 119 14.66 2.66 -10.07
N LYS A 120 13.37 2.32 -10.16
CA LYS A 120 12.23 3.16 -9.78
C LYS A 120 11.27 2.42 -8.87
N ILE A 121 10.83 3.11 -7.82
CA ILE A 121 9.77 2.62 -6.92
C ILE A 121 8.53 3.46 -7.12
N PHE A 122 7.41 2.79 -7.37
CA PHE A 122 6.10 3.39 -7.46
C PHE A 122 5.30 3.02 -6.22
N SER A 123 4.62 4.00 -5.63
CA SER A 123 3.61 3.75 -4.62
C SER A 123 2.24 3.65 -5.27
N ALA A 124 1.41 2.74 -4.80
CA ALA A 124 0.02 2.61 -5.19
C ALA A 124 -0.86 2.50 -3.96
N VAL A 125 -2.05 3.09 -4.03
CA VAL A 125 -3.03 3.05 -2.95
C VAL A 125 -4.27 2.32 -3.43
N VAL A 126 -4.68 1.30 -2.68
CA VAL A 126 -5.91 0.54 -2.94
C VAL A 126 -6.76 0.53 -1.68
N TYR A 127 -7.97 1.07 -1.78
CA TYR A 127 -8.92 1.12 -0.67
C TYR A 127 -9.77 -0.16 -0.60
N SER A 128 -10.43 -0.33 0.54
CA SER A 128 -11.49 -1.32 0.75
C SER A 128 -12.48 -0.81 1.80
N ASP A 129 -13.73 -1.22 1.65
CA ASP A 129 -14.79 -0.97 2.61
C ASP A 129 -14.75 -1.99 3.74
N VAL A 130 -15.13 -1.54 4.94
CA VAL A 130 -15.25 -2.40 6.12
C VAL A 130 -16.64 -2.26 6.70
N ASN A 131 -17.38 -3.36 6.74
CA ASN A 131 -18.58 -3.46 7.56
C ASN A 131 -18.17 -3.83 8.98
N ILE A 132 -18.22 -2.87 9.90
CA ILE A 132 -17.79 -3.07 11.30
C ILE A 132 -18.65 -4.11 12.02
N LYS A 133 -19.97 -4.11 11.79
CA LYS A 133 -20.91 -5.03 12.45
C LYS A 133 -20.65 -6.48 12.09
N THR A 134 -20.39 -6.75 10.81
CA THR A 134 -20.10 -8.12 10.33
C THR A 134 -18.61 -8.44 10.27
N ARG A 135 -17.74 -7.45 10.53
CA ARG A 135 -16.28 -7.51 10.33
C ARG A 135 -15.86 -8.00 8.94
N LYS A 136 -16.63 -7.63 7.91
CA LYS A 136 -16.36 -8.05 6.51
C LYS A 136 -15.70 -6.92 5.73
N VAL A 137 -14.77 -7.30 4.87
CA VAL A 137 -14.07 -6.40 3.94
C VAL A 137 -14.64 -6.59 2.53
N SER A 138 -14.87 -5.51 1.79
CA SER A 138 -15.43 -5.54 0.43
C SER A 138 -14.98 -4.33 -0.39
N ASN A 139 -15.40 -4.26 -1.67
CA ASN A 139 -15.25 -3.08 -2.54
C ASN A 139 -13.81 -2.55 -2.61
N TYR A 140 -12.91 -3.38 -3.14
CA TYR A 140 -11.53 -2.98 -3.35
C TYR A 140 -11.44 -2.02 -4.53
N GLU A 141 -10.77 -0.89 -4.35
CA GLU A 141 -10.74 0.19 -5.33
C GLU A 141 -9.36 0.83 -5.43
N PHE A 142 -8.80 0.85 -6.64
CA PHE A 142 -7.58 1.60 -6.93
C PHE A 142 -7.82 3.11 -6.74
N ARG A 143 -6.93 3.79 -6.02
CA ARG A 143 -7.06 5.23 -5.72
C ARG A 143 -6.02 6.07 -6.43
N SER A 144 -4.75 5.70 -6.34
CA SER A 144 -3.66 6.44 -6.97
C SER A 144 -2.45 5.55 -7.17
N MET A 145 -1.55 5.99 -8.04
CA MET A 145 -0.20 5.48 -8.16
C MET A 145 0.72 6.63 -8.53
N ASP A 146 1.86 6.71 -7.87
CA ASP A 146 2.81 7.82 -8.01
C ASP A 146 4.24 7.28 -7.97
N LEU A 147 5.13 7.85 -8.80
CA LEU A 147 6.57 7.59 -8.71
C LEU A 147 7.10 8.19 -7.39
N THR A 148 7.59 7.34 -6.50
CA THR A 148 8.01 7.74 -5.14
C THR A 148 9.51 7.92 -5.02
N LEU A 149 10.28 7.06 -5.70
CA LEU A 149 11.74 7.08 -5.63
C LEU A 149 12.36 6.72 -6.97
N THR A 150 13.45 7.41 -7.29
CA THR A 150 14.31 7.17 -8.47
C THR A 150 15.76 7.01 -8.05
N GLY A 151 16.55 6.29 -8.84
CA GLY A 151 17.97 6.10 -8.55
C GLY A 151 18.19 5.10 -7.40
N TYR A 152 17.28 4.14 -7.29
CA TYR A 152 17.44 2.99 -6.42
C TYR A 152 18.29 1.96 -7.16
N ASP A 153 19.36 1.45 -6.54
CA ASP A 153 20.30 0.51 -7.18
C ASP A 153 19.76 -0.93 -7.14
N VAL A 154 18.50 -1.14 -7.54
CA VAL A 154 17.96 -2.50 -7.73
C VAL A 154 18.10 -2.91 -9.18
N THR A 155 18.60 -4.10 -9.40
CA THR A 155 18.76 -4.71 -10.74
C THR A 155 17.70 -5.77 -11.02
N GLN A 156 17.59 -6.18 -12.29
CA GLN A 156 16.72 -7.29 -12.67
C GLN A 156 17.19 -8.61 -12.05
N GLU A 157 18.50 -8.79 -11.93
CA GLU A 157 19.13 -9.96 -11.32
C GLU A 157 18.78 -10.07 -9.84
N GLU A 158 18.76 -8.95 -9.11
CA GLU A 158 18.37 -8.91 -7.71
C GLU A 158 16.88 -9.22 -7.53
N ILE A 159 16.01 -8.70 -8.40
CA ILE A 159 14.59 -9.10 -8.40
C ILE A 159 14.45 -10.60 -8.68
N HIS A 160 15.22 -11.14 -9.62
CA HIS A 160 15.18 -12.57 -9.92
C HIS A 160 15.61 -13.42 -8.72
N GLN A 161 16.74 -13.06 -8.10
CA GLN A 161 17.23 -13.72 -6.90
C GLN A 161 16.20 -13.66 -5.76
N PHE A 162 15.57 -12.50 -5.54
CA PHE A 162 14.52 -12.35 -4.55
C PHE A 162 13.35 -13.32 -4.78
N LEU A 163 12.91 -13.49 -6.03
CA LEU A 163 11.82 -14.42 -6.37
C LEU A 163 12.23 -15.89 -6.20
N GLU A 164 13.50 -16.23 -6.33
CA GLU A 164 14.02 -17.57 -6.03
C GLU A 164 14.07 -17.84 -4.51
N GLU A 165 14.48 -16.83 -3.73
CA GLU A 165 14.63 -16.93 -2.27
C GLU A 165 13.29 -16.84 -1.53
N CYS A 166 12.29 -16.15 -2.10
CA CYS A 166 10.98 -15.90 -1.49
C CYS A 166 9.86 -16.34 -2.46
N PRO A 167 9.58 -17.65 -2.58
CA PRO A 167 8.65 -18.21 -3.58
C PRO A 167 7.17 -17.83 -3.36
N GLU A 168 6.83 -17.25 -2.21
CA GLU A 168 5.53 -16.63 -1.95
C GLU A 168 5.33 -15.34 -2.77
N HIS A 169 6.42 -14.68 -3.19
CA HIS A 169 6.39 -13.54 -4.09
C HIS A 169 6.43 -13.99 -5.55
N LYS A 170 5.89 -13.15 -6.43
CA LYS A 170 5.82 -13.42 -7.87
C LYS A 170 5.85 -12.12 -8.66
N LEU A 171 6.11 -12.26 -9.96
CA LEU A 171 5.84 -11.19 -10.91
C LEU A 171 4.34 -11.11 -11.14
N TRP A 172 3.82 -9.89 -10.99
CA TRP A 172 2.43 -9.52 -11.23
C TRP A 172 2.24 -8.92 -12.62
#